data_AF-A0A316KIS5-F1
#
_entry.id   AF-A0A316KIS5-F1
#
_cell.length_a   1.000
_cell.length_b   1.000
_cell.length_c   1.000
_cell.angle_alpha   90.00
_cell.angle_beta   90.00
_cell.angle_gamma   90.00
#
_symmetry.space_group_name_H-M   'P 1'
#
loop_
_entity.id
_entity.type
_entity.pdbx_description
1 polymer ?
#
loop_
_entity_poly.entity_id
_entity_poly.type
_entity_poly.pdbx_seq_one_letter_code
_entity_poly.pdbx_strand_id
1 'polypeptide(L)' 'MTLYDLFWGLGDFLQWTFTLLQADMIGNMFNYACIALGFVGLFYWLNWQKKFNQQAENDPNQLK' A
#
# COMPACT_ATOMS: atom_id res chain seq x y z
N MET A 1 -20.88 28.80 -21.55
CA MET A 1 -20.56 27.36 -21.51
C MET A 1 -21.61 26.64 -22.34
N THR A 2 -21.20 26.05 -23.45
CA THR A 2 -22.08 25.29 -24.35
C THR A 2 -22.04 23.81 -23.98
N LEU A 3 -22.98 23.00 -24.52
CA LEU A 3 -22.93 21.55 -24.36
C LEU A 3 -21.62 20.96 -24.93
N TYR A 4 -21.12 21.53 -26.02
CA TYR A 4 -19.82 21.18 -26.59
C TYR A 4 -18.69 21.35 -25.57
N ASP A 5 -18.62 22.51 -24.91
CA ASP A 5 -17.60 22.78 -23.89
C ASP A 5 -17.70 21.83 -22.70
N LEU A 6 -18.92 21.41 -22.33
CA LEU A 6 -19.16 20.46 -21.25
C LEU A 6 -18.71 19.04 -21.60
N PHE A 7 -18.99 18.56 -22.81
CA PHE A 7 -18.56 17.23 -23.25
C PHE A 7 -17.03 17.14 -23.40
N TRP A 8 -16.39 18.18 -23.95
CA TRP A 8 -14.93 18.22 -24.04
C TRP A 8 -14.27 18.37 -22.68
N GLY A 9 -14.80 19.22 -21.79
CA GLY A 9 -14.31 19.33 -20.42
C GLY A 9 -14.42 18.03 -19.63
N LEU A 10 -15.50 17.26 -19.83
CA LEU A 10 -15.65 15.92 -19.25
C LEU A 10 -14.64 14.93 -19.85
N GLY A 11 -14.43 14.98 -21.17
CA GLY A 11 -13.44 14.17 -21.87
C GLY A 11 -12.02 14.42 -21.36
N ASP A 12 -11.63 15.68 -21.20
CA ASP A 12 -10.33 16.09 -20.67
C ASP A 12 -10.15 15.64 -19.22
N PHE A 13 -11.20 15.76 -18.39
CA PHE A 13 -11.18 15.27 -17.01
C PHE A 13 -10.98 13.75 -16.95
N LEU A 14 -11.73 12.99 -17.75
CA LEU A 14 -11.59 11.53 -17.80
C LEU A 14 -10.22 11.12 -18.34
N GLN A 15 -9.71 11.78 -19.38
CA GLN A 15 -8.38 11.53 -19.92
C GLN A 15 -7.27 11.85 -18.90
N TRP A 16 -7.43 12.90 -18.10
CA TRP A 16 -6.55 13.18 -16.98
C TRP A 16 -6.59 12.08 -15.92
N THR A 17 -7.77 11.55 -15.56
CA THR A 17 -7.86 10.41 -14.62
C THR A 17 -7.18 9.14 -15.15
N PHE A 18 -7.32 8.85 -16.44
CA PHE A 18 -6.64 7.72 -17.06
C PHE A 18 -5.14 7.94 -17.16
N THR A 19 -4.69 9.17 -17.37
CA THR A 19 -3.25 9.50 -17.30
C THR A 19 -2.71 9.28 -15.90
N LEU A 20 -3.45 9.56 -14.84
CA LEU A 20 -3.01 9.25 -13.46
C LEU A 20 -2.93 7.74 -13.20
N LEU A 21 -3.87 6.97 -13.76
CA LEU A 21 -3.90 5.51 -13.66
C LEU A 21 -2.83 4.83 -14.51
N GLN A 22 -2.51 5.40 -15.67
CA GLN A 22 -1.58 4.84 -16.66
C GLN A 22 -0.15 5.37 -16.52
N ALA A 23 0.04 6.61 -16.04
CA ALA A 23 1.35 7.11 -15.68
C ALA A 23 1.94 6.14 -14.64
N ASP A 24 3.18 5.72 -14.86
CA ASP A 24 3.93 4.69 -14.13
C ASP A 24 3.97 4.79 -12.58
N MET A 25 3.29 5.77 -12.00
CA MET A 25 3.07 5.97 -10.57
C MET A 25 2.16 4.93 -9.90
N ILE A 26 1.08 4.46 -10.56
CA ILE A 26 0.16 3.47 -9.96
C ILE A 26 0.48 2.03 -10.41
N GLY A 27 1.16 1.84 -11.54
CA GLY A 27 1.56 0.51 -11.98
C GLY A 27 2.77 -0.02 -11.20
N ASN A 28 3.97 0.24 -11.69
CA ASN A 28 5.18 -0.35 -11.14
C ASN A 28 5.57 0.26 -9.78
N MET A 29 5.47 1.58 -9.62
CA MET A 29 5.86 2.25 -8.38
C MET A 29 5.00 1.81 -7.19
N PHE A 30 3.69 1.70 -7.36
CA PHE A 30 2.80 1.16 -6.32
C PHE A 30 3.12 -0.30 -6.00
N ASN A 31 3.33 -1.15 -7.02
CA ASN A 31 3.72 -2.54 -6.81
C ASN A 31 5.03 -2.66 -6.02
N TYR A 32 6.06 -1.89 -6.38
CA TYR A 32 7.32 -1.85 -5.63
C TYR A 32 7.14 -1.31 -4.20
N ALA A 33 6.28 -0.31 -4.00
CA ALA A 33 5.95 0.21 -2.68
C ALA A 33 5.25 -0.85 -1.81
N CYS A 34 4.28 -1.58 -2.36
CA CYS A 34 3.62 -2.69 -1.68
C CYS A 34 4.61 -3.81 -1.30
N ILE A 35 5.52 -4.17 -2.20
CA ILE A 35 6.57 -5.16 -1.92
C ILE A 35 7.49 -4.67 -0.80
N ALA A 36 7.99 -3.43 -0.90
CA ALA A 36 8.88 -2.86 0.10
C ALA A 36 8.21 -2.77 1.48
N LEU A 37 6.96 -2.27 1.53
CA LEU A 37 6.17 -2.22 2.76
C LEU A 37 5.87 -3.61 3.32
N GLY A 38 5.62 -4.60 2.47
CA GLY A 38 5.45 -5.99 2.87
C GLY A 38 6.69 -6.54 3.58
N PHE A 39 7.88 -6.33 3.02
CA PHE A 39 9.13 -6.73 3.67
C PHE A 39 9.38 -5.97 4.98
N VAL A 40 9.20 -4.64 4.99
CA VAL A 40 9.35 -3.83 6.21
C VAL A 40 8.40 -4.30 7.31
N GLY A 41 7.12 -4.52 6.98
CA GLY A 41 6.11 -5.03 7.89
C GLY A 41 6.44 -6.42 8.42
N LEU A 42 6.93 -7.32 7.56
CA LEU A 42 7.37 -8.66 7.95
C LEU A 42 8.53 -8.60 8.95
N PHE A 43 9.59 -7.84 8.66
CA PHE A 43 10.73 -7.74 9.57
C PHE A 43 10.36 -7.04 10.89
N TYR A 44 9.49 -6.03 10.84
CA TYR A 44 8.92 -5.41 12.03
C TYR A 44 8.16 -6.43 12.89
N TRP A 45 7.31 -7.24 12.26
CA TRP A 45 6.55 -8.28 12.96
C TRP A 45 7.44 -9.36 13.55
N LEU A 46 8.42 -9.87 12.81
CA LEU A 46 9.35 -10.91 13.30
C LEU A 46 10.16 -10.42 14.51
N ASN A 47 10.53 -9.14 14.55
CA ASN A 47 11.18 -8.55 15.73
C ASN A 47 10.27 -8.53 16.96
N TRP A 48 8.98 -8.23 16.77
CA TRP A 48 7.99 -8.31 17.85
C TRP A 48 7.70 -9.74 18.29
N GLN A 49 7.52 -10.64 17.33
CA GLN A 49 7.32 -12.06 17.60
C GLN A 49 8.49 -12.63 18.41
N LYS A 50 9.73 -12.28 18.09
CA LYS A 50 10.90 -12.66 18.90
C LYS A 50 10.78 -12.18 20.35
N LYS A 51 10.38 -10.92 20.57
CA LYS A 51 10.20 -10.38 21.92
C LYS A 51 9.10 -11.11 22.69
N PHE A 52 7.98 -11.41 22.04
CA PHE A 52 6.88 -12.14 22.68
C PHE A 52 7.25 -13.58 22.99
N ASN A 53 7.97 -14.26 22.10
CA ASN A 53 8.48 -15.60 22.36
C ASN A 53 9.42 -15.61 23.57
N GLN A 54 10.34 -14.64 23.66
CA GLN A 54 11.23 -14.51 24.82
C GLN A 54 10.48 -14.21 26.11
N GLN A 55 9.44 -13.38 26.06
CA GLN A 55 8.61 -13.10 27.24
C GLN A 55 7.88 -14.37 27.71
N ALA A 56 7.30 -15.12 26.77
CA ALA A 56 6.63 -16.37 27.07
C ALA A 56 7.61 -17.38 27.69
N GLU A 57 8.77 -17.60 27.07
CA GLU A 57 9.81 -18.53 27.57
C GLU A 57 10.26 -18.23 29.01
N ASN A 58 10.24 -16.95 29.41
CA ASN A 58 10.62 -16.50 30.75
C ASN A 58 9.43 -16.41 31.72
N ASP A 59 8.19 -16.67 31.27
CA ASP A 59 7.01 -16.65 32.12
C ASP A 59 6.85 -18.01 32.83
N PRO A 60 7.01 -18.06 34.17
CA PRO A 60 6.87 -19.30 34.93
C PRO A 60 5.46 -19.90 34.89
N ASN A 61 4.45 -19.12 34.47
CA ASN A 61 3.07 -19.56 34.32
C ASN A 61 2.68 -19.91 32.88
N GLN A 62 3.65 -19.94 31.93
CA GLN A 62 3.35 -20.28 30.54
C GLN A 62 2.75 -21.70 30.42
N LEU A 63 1.59 -21.80 29.78
CA LEU A 63 0.98 -23.08 29.42
C LEU A 63 1.84 -23.77 28.34
N LYS A 64 2.24 -25.01 28.62
CA LYS A 64 3.06 -25.84 27.71
C LYS A 64 2.19 -26.71 26.80
#